data_AF-A0A524M2F4-F1
#
_entry.id   AF-A0A524M2F4-F1
#
_cell.length_a   1.000
_cell.length_b   1.000
_cell.length_c   1.000
_cell.angle_alpha   90.00
_cell.angle_beta   90.00
_cell.angle_gamma   90.00
#
_symmetry.space_group_name_H-M   'P 1'
#
loop_
_entity.id
_entity.type
_entity.pdbx_description
1 polymer ?
#
loop_
_entity_poly.entity_id
_entity_poly.type
_entity_poly.pdbx_seq_one_letter_code
_entity_poly.pdbx_strand_id
1 'polypeptide(L)'
;MKPIMFWSKNSIIYKVSKISNTLDDISADIFCGINTDSEYLHKLSLSEEDAPETPYKCMGLNREINLERELVYPFIDSAFSNEYAFHPSTYCFMLPYEIKADGLRKGCRLLEPEELKARYPLTYARITDFKHNFKHNSTSLSSADYSVGDCKLLQYINTPKIVVSDHYSLQASFDAAGNNLFEKGCGIVLQDPSRYFYVLAALNSSISRVFSEICQNDRLYNGSLNPGVLRR
;
A
#
# COMPACT_ATOMS: atom_id res chain seq x y z
N MET A 1 -23.98 -39.86 -20.14
CA MET A 1 -23.44 -39.15 -18.96
C MET A 1 -21.95 -38.91 -19.22
N LYS A 2 -21.51 -37.66 -19.45
CA LYS A 2 -20.07 -37.36 -19.56
C LYS A 2 -19.46 -37.46 -18.16
N PRO A 3 -18.35 -38.18 -17.95
CA PRO A 3 -17.72 -38.24 -16.65
C PRO A 3 -17.22 -36.84 -16.28
N ILE A 4 -17.59 -36.37 -15.08
CA ILE A 4 -17.01 -35.17 -14.49
C ILE A 4 -15.56 -35.52 -14.17
N MET A 5 -14.63 -35.00 -14.96
CA MET A 5 -13.20 -35.22 -14.75
C MET A 5 -12.76 -34.39 -13.54
N PHE A 6 -12.61 -35.03 -12.39
CA PHE A 6 -12.00 -34.41 -11.22
C PHE A 6 -10.49 -34.36 -11.41
N TRP A 7 -9.96 -33.15 -11.54
CA TRP A 7 -8.52 -32.91 -11.64
C TRP A 7 -7.90 -33.07 -10.26
N SER A 8 -6.83 -33.85 -10.15
CA SER A 8 -6.04 -33.89 -8.92
C SER A 8 -5.32 -32.56 -8.73
N LYS A 9 -5.10 -32.14 -7.47
CA LYS A 9 -4.38 -30.90 -7.15
C LYS A 9 -3.03 -30.79 -7.87
N ASN A 10 -2.27 -31.90 -7.93
CA ASN A 10 -0.99 -31.97 -8.64
C ASN A 10 -1.13 -31.74 -10.15
N SER A 11 -2.21 -32.22 -10.77
CA SER A 11 -2.46 -31.99 -12.21
C SER A 11 -2.79 -30.52 -12.52
N ILE A 12 -3.44 -29.82 -11.58
CA ILE A 12 -3.72 -28.38 -11.68
C ILE A 12 -2.41 -27.60 -11.54
N ILE A 13 -1.62 -27.87 -10.51
CA ILE A 13 -0.31 -27.24 -10.27
C ILE A 13 0.60 -27.40 -11.49
N TYR A 14 0.68 -28.61 -12.06
CA TYR A 14 1.50 -28.87 -13.25
C TYR A 14 1.04 -28.06 -14.47
N LYS A 15 -0.27 -27.91 -14.67
CA LYS A 15 -0.78 -27.14 -15.81
C LYS A 15 -0.55 -25.65 -15.65
N VAL A 16 -0.82 -25.11 -14.47
CA VAL A 16 -0.64 -23.68 -14.17
C VAL A 16 0.84 -23.30 -14.28
N SER A 17 1.76 -24.16 -13.80
CA SER A 17 3.20 -23.91 -13.90
C SER A 17 3.76 -23.94 -15.33
N LYS A 18 2.96 -24.33 -16.33
CA LYS A 18 3.33 -24.29 -17.76
C LYS A 18 2.81 -23.05 -18.49
N ILE A 19 2.04 -22.19 -17.82
CA ILE A 19 1.64 -20.90 -18.39
C ILE A 19 2.88 -20.01 -18.45
N SER A 20 3.19 -19.49 -19.65
CA SER A 20 4.40 -18.69 -19.89
C SER A 20 4.23 -17.21 -19.60
N ASN A 21 2.99 -16.70 -19.68
CA ASN A 21 2.70 -15.31 -19.37
C ASN A 21 2.58 -15.13 -17.86
N THR A 22 3.38 -14.23 -17.34
CA THR A 22 3.49 -13.90 -15.93
C THR A 22 2.81 -12.57 -15.63
N LEU A 23 2.68 -12.25 -14.33
CA LEU A 23 2.18 -10.94 -13.94
C LEU A 23 3.19 -9.83 -14.29
N ASP A 24 4.50 -10.12 -14.27
CA ASP A 24 5.55 -9.16 -14.65
C ASP A 24 5.39 -8.71 -16.12
N ASP A 25 5.05 -9.63 -17.03
CA ASP A 25 4.88 -9.34 -18.46
C ASP A 25 3.79 -8.29 -18.75
N ILE A 26 2.80 -8.17 -17.87
CA ILE A 26 1.64 -7.27 -18.05
C ILE A 26 1.63 -6.09 -17.07
N SER A 27 2.53 -6.10 -16.09
CA SER A 27 2.64 -5.06 -15.07
C SER A 27 3.60 -3.96 -15.52
N ALA A 28 3.26 -2.72 -15.22
CA ALA A 28 4.18 -1.60 -15.30
C ALA A 28 5.15 -1.63 -14.11
N ASP A 29 4.67 -2.01 -12.92
CA ASP A 29 5.50 -2.26 -11.74
C ASP A 29 4.74 -3.11 -10.71
N ILE A 30 5.51 -3.80 -9.86
CA ILE A 30 5.04 -4.50 -8.67
C ILE A 30 5.94 -4.05 -7.52
N PHE A 31 5.34 -3.53 -6.44
CA PHE A 31 6.06 -2.85 -5.37
C PHE A 31 5.49 -3.17 -3.98
N CYS A 32 6.30 -3.02 -2.94
CA CYS A 32 5.88 -3.16 -1.55
C CYS A 32 5.09 -1.93 -1.06
N GLY A 33 4.35 -2.10 0.03
CA GLY A 33 3.75 -1.00 0.77
C GLY A 33 4.77 -0.06 1.43
N ILE A 34 4.25 0.87 2.21
CA ILE A 34 5.05 1.79 3.02
C ILE A 34 5.83 1.01 4.07
N ASN A 35 7.10 1.36 4.23
CA ASN A 35 7.94 0.90 5.32
C ASN A 35 8.43 2.12 6.12
N THR A 36 8.07 2.18 7.40
CA THR A 36 8.52 3.24 8.31
C THR A 36 8.75 2.68 9.71
N ASP A 37 9.85 3.10 10.33
CA ASP A 37 10.13 2.82 11.74
C ASP A 37 9.40 3.79 12.68
N SER A 38 8.64 4.75 12.13
CA SER A 38 7.93 5.80 12.86
C SER A 38 6.42 5.79 12.57
N GLU A 39 5.78 4.62 12.64
CA GLU A 39 4.33 4.47 12.39
C GLU A 39 3.51 5.49 13.21
N TYR A 40 3.83 5.70 14.49
CA TYR A 40 3.12 6.65 15.36
C TYR A 40 3.21 8.12 14.92
N LEU A 41 4.24 8.48 14.15
CA LEU A 41 4.34 9.82 13.58
C LEU A 41 3.35 9.99 12.41
N HIS A 42 3.32 8.99 11.53
CA HIS A 42 2.66 9.10 10.24
C HIS A 42 1.22 8.61 10.24
N LYS A 43 0.91 7.52 10.96
CA LYS A 43 -0.42 6.91 10.99
C LYS A 43 -1.34 7.68 11.93
N LEU A 44 -2.52 7.98 11.42
CA LEU A 44 -3.55 8.81 12.04
C LEU A 44 -4.87 8.05 12.00
N SER A 45 -5.75 8.28 12.95
CA SER A 45 -7.16 7.87 12.86
C SER A 45 -8.06 9.08 12.67
N LEU A 46 -9.11 8.92 11.87
CA LEU A 46 -10.23 9.84 11.77
C LEU A 46 -11.04 9.77 13.06
N SER A 47 -11.49 10.90 13.58
CA SER A 47 -12.51 10.91 14.62
C SER A 47 -13.86 10.50 14.01
N GLU A 48 -14.73 9.87 14.79
CA GLU A 48 -16.00 9.26 14.33
C GLU A 48 -17.06 10.26 13.82
N GLU A 49 -16.79 11.57 13.87
CA GLU A 49 -17.71 12.60 13.41
C GLU A 49 -17.39 12.99 11.95
N ASP A 50 -18.32 12.70 11.02
CA ASP A 50 -18.26 13.01 9.59
C ASP A 50 -18.38 14.52 9.28
N ALA A 51 -17.63 15.37 9.98
CA ALA A 51 -17.56 16.80 9.71
C ALA A 51 -16.33 17.14 8.85
N PRO A 52 -16.44 18.09 7.91
CA PRO A 52 -15.31 18.56 7.13
C PRO A 52 -14.28 19.34 7.95
N GLU A 53 -14.40 19.44 9.28
CA GLU A 53 -13.44 20.06 10.19
C GLU A 53 -12.90 19.06 11.24
N THR A 54 -13.19 17.77 11.09
CA THR A 54 -12.87 16.79 12.11
C THR A 54 -11.36 16.66 12.31
N PRO A 55 -10.85 16.83 13.55
CA PRO A 55 -9.45 16.66 13.86
C PRO A 55 -9.04 15.19 13.73
N TYR A 56 -7.78 14.96 13.39
CA TYR A 56 -7.20 13.63 13.41
C TYR A 56 -6.87 13.23 14.84
N LYS A 57 -6.82 11.93 15.10
CA LYS A 57 -6.30 11.38 16.36
C LYS A 57 -4.97 10.70 16.09
N CYS A 58 -3.98 11.06 16.89
CA CYS A 58 -2.66 10.44 16.83
C CYS A 58 -2.68 9.08 17.54
N MET A 59 -2.22 8.02 16.85
CA MET A 59 -1.93 6.77 17.53
C MET A 59 -0.83 7.03 18.58
N GLY A 60 -1.11 6.71 19.84
CA GLY A 60 -0.17 6.86 20.97
C GLY A 60 -0.32 8.12 21.85
N LEU A 61 -0.93 9.21 21.36
CA LEU A 61 -1.18 10.41 22.19
C LEU A 61 -2.64 10.54 22.66
N ASN A 62 -3.58 9.84 22.02
CA ASN A 62 -5.02 9.98 22.25
C ASN A 62 -5.48 11.45 22.35
N ARG A 63 -4.88 12.29 21.50
CA ARG A 63 -5.17 13.72 21.39
C ARG A 63 -5.58 14.03 19.97
N GLU A 64 -6.51 14.97 19.88
CA GLU A 64 -6.92 15.58 18.63
C GLU A 64 -5.82 16.50 18.10
N ILE A 65 -5.59 16.43 16.79
CA ILE A 65 -4.59 17.23 16.08
C ILE A 65 -5.20 17.75 14.78
N ASN A 66 -4.78 18.95 14.40
CA ASN A 66 -5.08 19.51 13.09
C ASN A 66 -3.86 19.34 12.19
N LEU A 67 -4.09 18.99 10.93
CA LEU A 67 -3.07 18.85 9.90
C LEU A 67 -3.61 19.34 8.57
N GLU A 68 -2.69 19.79 7.71
CA GLU A 68 -2.99 20.13 6.33
C GLU A 68 -3.36 18.85 5.55
N ARG A 69 -4.60 18.83 5.04
CA ARG A 69 -5.19 17.63 4.40
C ARG A 69 -4.46 17.20 3.15
N GLU A 70 -3.80 18.12 2.46
CA GLU A 70 -3.05 17.84 1.24
C GLU A 70 -1.90 16.86 1.48
N LEU A 71 -1.43 16.73 2.73
CA LEU A 71 -0.40 15.79 3.13
C LEU A 71 -0.96 14.49 3.72
N VAL A 72 -2.28 14.35 3.80
CA VAL A 72 -2.93 13.19 4.45
C VAL A 72 -3.64 12.32 3.42
N TYR A 73 -3.25 11.06 3.39
CA TYR A 73 -3.76 10.08 2.43
C TYR A 73 -4.53 8.97 3.15
N PRO A 74 -5.59 8.42 2.53
CA PRO A 74 -6.26 7.22 3.04
C PRO A 74 -5.28 6.07 3.23
N PHE A 75 -5.43 5.32 4.32
CA PHE A 75 -4.56 4.19 4.63
C PHE A 75 -5.37 2.91 4.82
N ILE A 76 -5.09 1.90 4.01
CA ILE A 76 -5.64 0.56 4.15
C ILE A 76 -4.84 -0.16 5.22
N ASP A 77 -5.50 -0.43 6.34
CA ASP A 77 -5.00 -1.45 7.24
C ASP A 77 -5.30 -2.83 6.62
N SER A 78 -4.25 -3.62 6.44
CA SER A 78 -4.33 -4.96 5.91
C SER A 78 -5.41 -5.81 6.59
N ALA A 79 -5.71 -5.62 7.88
CA ALA A 79 -6.78 -6.35 8.56
C ALA A 79 -8.18 -6.15 7.92
N PHE A 80 -8.36 -5.11 7.11
CA PHE A 80 -9.63 -4.76 6.47
C PHE A 80 -9.59 -4.86 4.93
N SER A 81 -8.52 -5.42 4.34
CA SER A 81 -8.54 -5.75 2.92
C SER A 81 -9.50 -6.92 2.67
N ASN A 82 -10.43 -6.73 1.73
CA ASN A 82 -11.39 -7.75 1.32
C ASN A 82 -11.22 -8.04 -0.17
N GLU A 83 -11.74 -9.18 -0.62
CA GLU A 83 -11.73 -9.52 -2.04
C GLU A 83 -12.39 -8.40 -2.87
N TYR A 84 -11.77 -8.06 -3.99
CA TYR A 84 -12.21 -7.09 -5.01
C TYR A 84 -12.18 -5.61 -4.61
N ALA A 85 -12.48 -5.23 -3.38
CA ALA A 85 -12.60 -3.82 -2.97
C ALA A 85 -12.10 -3.54 -1.55
N PHE A 86 -11.62 -2.32 -1.34
CA PHE A 86 -11.29 -1.82 -0.01
C PHE A 86 -12.54 -1.37 0.72
N HIS A 87 -12.56 -1.63 2.02
CA HIS A 87 -13.51 -0.98 2.92
C HIS A 87 -12.91 0.34 3.37
N PRO A 88 -13.73 1.40 3.52
CA PRO A 88 -13.26 2.65 4.10
C PRO A 88 -12.58 2.38 5.43
N SER A 89 -11.32 2.78 5.52
CA SER A 89 -10.53 2.69 6.74
C SER A 89 -10.70 4.00 7.50
N THR A 90 -10.84 3.91 8.83
CA THR A 90 -10.73 5.08 9.70
C THR A 90 -9.30 5.57 9.81
N TYR A 91 -8.32 4.88 9.21
CA TYR A 91 -6.92 5.28 9.24
C TYR A 91 -6.52 6.08 8.00
N CYS A 92 -5.66 7.05 8.25
CA CYS A 92 -4.96 7.80 7.21
C CYS A 92 -3.48 7.92 7.58
N PHE A 93 -2.69 8.43 6.64
CA PHE A 93 -1.24 8.52 6.78
C PHE A 93 -0.77 9.89 6.30
N MET A 94 0.04 10.54 7.14
CA MET A 94 0.67 11.82 6.82
C MET A 94 1.98 11.59 6.07
N LEU A 95 2.07 12.15 4.86
CA LEU A 95 3.23 12.11 3.98
C LEU A 95 3.64 13.54 3.58
N PRO A 96 4.75 14.07 4.11
CA PRO A 96 5.26 15.40 3.77
C PRO A 96 6.04 15.37 2.46
N TYR A 97 5.42 14.86 1.39
CA TYR A 97 6.01 14.69 0.07
C TYR A 97 5.26 15.51 -0.97
N GLU A 98 5.99 16.08 -1.90
CA GLU A 98 5.45 16.63 -3.14
C GLU A 98 5.39 15.53 -4.20
N ILE A 99 4.18 15.24 -4.69
CA ILE A 99 3.93 14.27 -5.75
C ILE A 99 3.66 15.03 -7.05
N LYS A 100 4.49 14.82 -8.07
CA LYS A 100 4.32 15.40 -9.40
C LYS A 100 3.17 14.71 -10.14
N ALA A 101 2.45 15.46 -10.98
CA ALA A 101 1.24 14.98 -11.63
C ALA A 101 1.48 14.22 -12.96
N ASP A 102 2.73 14.10 -13.42
CA ASP A 102 3.05 13.63 -14.77
C ASP A 102 3.34 12.12 -14.84
N GLY A 103 2.70 11.48 -15.82
CA GLY A 103 2.95 10.08 -16.17
C GLY A 103 2.33 9.04 -15.22
N LEU A 104 2.52 7.77 -15.59
CA LEU A 104 2.09 6.62 -14.79
C LEU A 104 2.91 6.49 -13.49
N ARG A 105 4.22 6.68 -13.63
CA ARG A 105 5.21 6.71 -12.55
C ARG A 105 5.58 8.17 -12.26
N LYS A 106 5.15 8.65 -11.11
CA LYS A 106 5.24 10.04 -10.70
C LYS A 106 6.57 10.34 -10.02
N GLY A 107 7.08 11.54 -10.22
CA GLY A 107 8.18 12.05 -9.41
C GLY A 107 7.69 12.36 -8.00
N CYS A 108 8.39 11.88 -6.98
CA CYS A 108 8.13 12.19 -5.58
C CYS A 108 9.35 12.88 -4.96
N ARG A 109 9.12 13.97 -4.22
CA ARG A 109 10.19 14.72 -3.53
C ARG A 109 9.78 14.95 -2.08
N LEU A 110 10.67 14.64 -1.14
CA LEU A 110 10.48 14.98 0.26
C LEU A 110 10.55 16.49 0.44
N LEU A 111 9.60 17.09 1.16
CA LEU A 111 9.65 18.51 1.49
C LEU A 111 10.76 18.75 2.50
N GLU A 112 11.57 19.78 2.29
CA GLU A 112 12.61 20.17 3.26
C GLU A 112 12.00 20.86 4.48
N PRO A 113 12.63 20.84 5.66
CA PRO A 113 12.03 21.36 6.90
C PRO A 113 11.56 22.81 6.80
N GLU A 114 12.33 23.70 6.16
CA GLU A 114 11.94 25.11 6.00
C GLU A 114 10.77 25.29 5.02
N GLU A 115 10.71 24.48 3.97
CA GLU A 115 9.58 24.46 3.03
C GLU A 115 8.32 23.95 3.72
N LEU A 116 8.45 22.87 4.49
CA LEU A 116 7.37 22.30 5.28
C LEU A 116 6.86 23.30 6.32
N LYS A 117 7.75 24.00 7.01
CA LYS A 117 7.39 25.05 7.98
C LYS A 117 6.62 26.21 7.34
N ALA A 118 7.04 26.64 6.15
CA ALA A 118 6.43 27.77 5.47
C ALA A 118 5.05 27.44 4.87
N ARG A 119 4.90 26.24 4.30
CA ARG A 119 3.68 25.83 3.57
C ARG A 119 2.70 25.02 4.41
N TYR A 120 3.20 24.25 5.37
CA TYR A 120 2.44 23.28 6.17
C TYR A 120 2.83 23.36 7.67
N PRO A 121 2.61 24.53 8.31
CA PRO A 121 3.08 24.81 9.66
C PRO A 121 2.50 23.86 10.74
N LEU A 122 1.28 23.34 10.58
CA LEU A 122 0.68 22.41 11.53
C LEU A 122 1.39 21.05 11.49
N THR A 123 1.66 20.55 10.28
CA THR A 123 2.45 19.34 10.08
C THR A 123 3.87 19.51 10.62
N TYR A 124 4.53 20.64 10.36
CA TYR A 124 5.86 20.93 10.91
C TYR A 124 5.87 20.92 12.45
N ALA A 125 4.89 21.60 13.07
CA ALA A 125 4.75 21.62 14.53
C ALA A 125 4.55 20.22 15.10
N ARG A 126 3.70 19.39 14.48
CA ARG A 126 3.49 17.99 14.88
C ARG A 126 4.77 17.18 14.87
N ILE A 127 5.56 17.25 13.79
CA ILE A 127 6.78 16.44 13.67
C ILE A 127 7.79 16.91 14.74
N THR A 128 7.88 18.23 14.97
CA THR A 128 8.72 18.81 16.03
C THR A 128 8.32 18.29 17.39
N ASP A 129 7.03 18.35 17.72
CA ASP A 129 6.48 17.88 19.00
C ASP A 129 6.71 16.38 19.17
N PHE A 130 6.52 15.59 18.11
CA PHE A 130 6.78 14.16 18.15
C PHE A 130 8.25 13.86 18.42
N LYS A 131 9.17 14.54 17.71
CA LYS A 131 10.62 14.39 17.91
C LYS A 131 11.04 14.79 19.34
N HIS A 132 10.49 15.89 19.86
CA HIS A 132 10.78 16.35 21.21
C HIS A 132 10.27 15.37 22.27
N ASN A 133 9.02 14.93 22.15
CA ASN A 133 8.34 14.15 23.20
C ASN A 133 8.67 12.65 23.15
N PHE A 134 8.81 12.06 21.96
CA PHE A 134 9.03 10.61 21.82
C PHE A 134 10.49 10.24 21.56
N LYS A 135 11.22 11.04 20.78
CA LYS A 135 12.64 10.80 20.51
C LYS A 135 13.56 11.50 21.52
N HIS A 136 13.01 12.27 22.46
CA HIS A 136 13.73 13.08 23.45
C HIS A 136 14.84 13.93 22.80
N ASN A 137 14.56 14.46 21.62
CA ASN A 137 15.52 15.17 20.80
C ASN A 137 15.02 16.58 20.48
N SER A 138 15.75 17.59 20.96
CA SER A 138 15.43 19.00 20.78
C SER A 138 16.24 19.68 19.66
N THR A 139 16.97 18.93 18.84
CA THR A 139 17.65 19.51 17.68
C THR A 139 16.66 19.93 16.61
N SER A 140 17.07 20.87 15.76
CA SER A 140 16.29 21.30 14.60
C SER A 140 15.82 20.11 13.76
N LEU A 141 14.62 20.23 13.19
CA LEU A 141 14.12 19.20 12.28
C LEU A 141 15.03 19.02 11.08
N SER A 142 15.23 17.76 10.71
CA SER A 142 15.88 17.31 9.50
C SER A 142 14.90 16.46 8.70
N SER A 143 15.07 16.37 7.38
CA SER A 143 14.20 15.54 6.53
C SER A 143 14.21 14.06 6.93
N ALA A 144 15.31 13.57 7.49
CA ALA A 144 15.41 12.22 8.04
C ALA A 144 14.49 11.95 9.24
N ASP A 145 14.00 12.99 9.93
CA ASP A 145 13.11 12.82 11.08
C ASP A 145 11.71 12.32 10.69
N TYR A 146 11.33 12.51 9.43
CA TYR A 146 9.99 12.21 8.89
C TYR A 146 10.01 11.56 7.48
N SER A 147 11.18 11.19 6.97
CA SER A 147 11.27 10.43 5.72
C SER A 147 10.74 9.02 5.91
N VAL A 148 9.97 8.52 4.94
CA VAL A 148 9.62 7.10 4.82
C VAL A 148 10.54 6.40 3.82
N GLY A 149 10.93 5.16 4.13
CA GLY A 149 11.94 4.42 3.36
C GLY A 149 11.45 3.98 1.98
N ASP A 150 12.35 4.09 0.99
CA ASP A 150 12.27 3.67 -0.43
C ASP A 150 10.90 3.15 -0.92
N CYS A 151 9.93 4.06 -0.91
CA CYS A 151 8.55 3.68 -1.12
C CYS A 151 8.14 3.99 -2.56
N LYS A 152 8.44 3.05 -3.48
CA LYS A 152 7.94 3.07 -4.87
C LYS A 152 6.45 3.38 -4.96
N LEU A 153 5.67 2.98 -3.94
CA LEU A 153 4.25 3.29 -3.81
C LEU A 153 3.95 4.79 -3.95
N LEU A 154 4.81 5.69 -3.45
CA LEU A 154 4.64 7.15 -3.58
C LEU A 154 4.60 7.60 -5.04
N GLN A 155 5.31 6.88 -5.92
CA GLN A 155 5.34 7.14 -7.36
C GLN A 155 4.04 6.73 -8.06
N TYR A 156 3.16 6.01 -7.36
CA TYR A 156 1.87 5.52 -7.87
C TYR A 156 0.68 6.05 -7.05
N ILE A 157 0.89 7.08 -6.22
CA ILE A 157 -0.22 7.82 -5.61
C ILE A 157 -1.07 8.44 -6.72
N ASN A 158 -2.39 8.35 -6.61
CA ASN A 158 -3.36 8.76 -7.62
C ASN A 158 -3.19 8.04 -8.97
N THR A 159 -2.69 6.80 -8.96
CA THR A 159 -2.63 5.90 -10.11
C THR A 159 -3.41 4.63 -9.76
N PRO A 160 -4.37 4.19 -10.59
CA PRO A 160 -5.13 2.97 -10.32
C PRO A 160 -4.19 1.80 -10.08
N LYS A 161 -4.48 0.97 -9.07
CA LYS A 161 -3.61 -0.15 -8.69
C LYS A 161 -4.40 -1.27 -8.03
N ILE A 162 -3.91 -2.50 -8.16
CA ILE A 162 -4.38 -3.64 -7.35
C ILE A 162 -3.47 -3.73 -6.13
N VAL A 163 -4.03 -3.91 -4.94
CA VAL A 163 -3.25 -4.25 -3.74
C VAL A 163 -3.53 -5.70 -3.40
N VAL A 164 -2.47 -6.47 -3.25
CA VAL A 164 -2.50 -7.86 -2.83
C VAL A 164 -2.00 -7.94 -1.41
N SER A 165 -2.86 -8.31 -0.48
CA SER A 165 -2.51 -8.56 0.92
C SER A 165 -2.18 -10.03 1.15
N ASP A 166 -1.17 -10.27 1.97
CA ASP A 166 -0.75 -11.60 2.40
C ASP A 166 -1.38 -11.94 3.75
N HIS A 167 -2.55 -12.56 3.71
CA HIS A 167 -3.22 -13.15 4.88
C HIS A 167 -3.14 -14.68 4.78
N TYR A 168 -4.09 -15.39 5.41
CA TYR A 168 -4.22 -16.85 5.28
C TYR A 168 -4.33 -17.33 3.81
N SER A 169 -4.77 -16.45 2.90
CA SER A 169 -4.77 -16.67 1.46
C SER A 169 -4.51 -15.35 0.72
N LEU A 170 -4.01 -15.45 -0.52
CA LEU A 170 -3.84 -14.31 -1.41
C LEU A 170 -5.20 -13.64 -1.65
N GLN A 171 -5.31 -12.36 -1.30
CA GLN A 171 -6.50 -11.53 -1.51
C GLN A 171 -6.09 -10.26 -2.23
N ALA A 172 -6.85 -9.90 -3.26
CA ALA A 172 -6.57 -8.74 -4.09
C ALA A 172 -7.76 -7.78 -4.10
N SER A 173 -7.48 -6.50 -3.96
CA SER A 173 -8.48 -5.42 -3.97
C SER A 173 -8.08 -4.35 -4.99
N PHE A 174 -9.05 -3.70 -5.62
CA PHE A 174 -8.78 -2.68 -6.63
C PHE A 174 -8.93 -1.25 -6.07
N ASP A 175 -7.88 -0.46 -6.18
CA ASP A 175 -7.84 0.95 -5.81
C ASP A 175 -7.99 1.77 -7.10
N ALA A 176 -9.24 2.03 -7.48
CA ALA A 176 -9.53 2.74 -8.72
C ALA A 176 -9.03 4.19 -8.70
N ALA A 177 -9.08 4.86 -7.54
CA ALA A 177 -8.60 6.23 -7.38
C ALA A 177 -7.07 6.29 -7.26
N GLY A 178 -6.46 5.22 -6.73
CA GLY A 178 -5.01 5.13 -6.59
C GLY A 178 -4.46 5.92 -5.40
N ASN A 179 -5.30 6.48 -4.54
CA ASN A 179 -4.89 7.33 -3.43
C ASN A 179 -4.68 6.58 -2.11
N ASN A 180 -5.05 5.30 -2.05
CA ASN A 180 -4.90 4.52 -0.83
C ASN A 180 -3.44 4.06 -0.66
N LEU A 181 -2.92 4.26 0.54
CA LEU A 181 -1.65 3.72 0.99
C LEU A 181 -1.88 2.41 1.74
N PHE A 182 -0.84 1.59 1.87
CA PHE A 182 -0.86 0.34 2.62
C PHE A 182 0.55 0.02 3.09
N GLU A 183 0.68 -0.72 4.20
CA GLU A 183 1.97 -1.15 4.74
C GLU A 183 2.33 -2.57 4.29
N LYS A 184 1.43 -3.52 4.52
CA LYS A 184 1.64 -4.94 4.20
C LYS A 184 1.04 -5.29 2.84
N GLY A 185 1.73 -6.17 2.13
CA GLY A 185 1.32 -6.63 0.80
C GLY A 185 2.06 -5.93 -0.33
N CYS A 186 1.54 -6.09 -1.55
CA CYS A 186 2.14 -5.60 -2.77
C CYS A 186 1.13 -4.83 -3.63
N GLY A 187 1.56 -3.71 -4.20
CA GLY A 187 0.84 -2.98 -5.23
C GLY A 187 1.22 -3.47 -6.61
N ILE A 188 0.24 -3.56 -7.50
CA ILE A 188 0.39 -3.92 -8.92
C ILE A 188 -0.22 -2.79 -9.74
N VAL A 189 0.58 -2.21 -10.62
CA VAL A 189 0.11 -1.26 -11.63
C VAL A 189 0.26 -1.92 -12.99
N LEU A 190 -0.79 -1.96 -13.78
CA LEU A 190 -0.81 -2.60 -15.10
C LEU A 190 -0.40 -1.64 -16.20
N GLN A 191 0.25 -2.16 -17.25
CA GLN A 191 0.56 -1.39 -18.46
C GLN A 191 -0.71 -1.02 -19.23
N ASP A 192 -1.70 -1.91 -19.21
CA ASP A 192 -2.99 -1.76 -19.89
C ASP A 192 -4.12 -1.70 -18.84
N PRO A 193 -4.71 -0.51 -18.60
CA PRO A 193 -5.77 -0.35 -17.61
C PRO A 193 -7.04 -1.18 -17.88
N SER A 194 -7.29 -1.59 -19.13
CA SER A 194 -8.46 -2.41 -19.45
C SER A 194 -8.40 -3.81 -18.82
N ARG A 195 -7.21 -4.24 -18.36
CA ARG A 195 -6.98 -5.57 -17.78
C ARG A 195 -7.18 -5.62 -16.28
N TYR A 196 -7.41 -4.49 -15.59
CA TYR A 196 -7.52 -4.48 -14.13
C TYR A 196 -8.53 -5.47 -13.59
N PHE A 197 -9.74 -5.52 -14.16
CA PHE A 197 -10.78 -6.45 -13.68
C PHE A 197 -10.47 -7.91 -14.00
N TYR A 198 -9.82 -8.19 -15.13
CA TYR A 198 -9.40 -9.54 -15.47
C TYR A 198 -8.34 -10.05 -14.48
N VAL A 199 -7.30 -9.25 -14.23
CA VAL A 199 -6.22 -9.60 -13.28
C VAL A 199 -6.77 -9.72 -11.87
N LEU A 200 -7.62 -8.79 -11.44
CA LEU A 200 -8.29 -8.84 -10.13
C LEU A 200 -9.11 -10.12 -9.95
N ALA A 201 -9.88 -10.52 -10.96
CA ALA A 201 -10.66 -11.76 -10.93
C ALA A 201 -9.76 -13.00 -10.89
N ALA A 202 -8.65 -13.01 -11.64
CA ALA A 202 -7.69 -14.11 -11.61
C ALA A 202 -7.03 -14.24 -10.22
N LEU A 203 -6.60 -13.14 -9.61
CA LEU A 203 -5.96 -13.12 -8.30
C LEU A 203 -6.89 -13.56 -7.16
N ASN A 204 -8.19 -13.28 -7.26
CA ASN A 204 -9.19 -13.73 -6.27
C ASN A 204 -9.86 -15.08 -6.63
N SER A 205 -9.45 -15.73 -7.72
CA SER A 205 -10.06 -16.99 -8.13
C SER A 205 -9.59 -18.17 -7.28
N SER A 206 -10.33 -19.28 -7.32
CA SER A 206 -9.89 -20.53 -6.66
C SER A 206 -8.59 -21.08 -7.21
N ILE A 207 -8.19 -20.73 -8.44
CA ILE A 207 -6.91 -21.16 -9.02
C ILE A 207 -5.72 -20.44 -8.38
N SER A 208 -5.88 -19.20 -7.91
CA SER A 208 -4.79 -18.48 -7.24
C SER A 208 -4.40 -19.11 -5.91
N ARG A 209 -5.29 -19.92 -5.31
CA ARG A 209 -4.98 -20.67 -4.08
C ARG A 209 -3.86 -21.69 -4.24
N VAL A 210 -3.60 -22.19 -5.45
CA VAL A 210 -2.45 -23.09 -5.69
C VAL A 210 -1.14 -22.33 -5.92
N PHE A 211 -1.18 -21.00 -6.01
CA PHE A 211 -0.01 -20.16 -6.28
C PHE A 211 1.08 -20.31 -5.22
N SER A 212 0.72 -20.22 -3.94
CA SER A 212 1.68 -20.36 -2.84
C SER A 212 2.43 -21.70 -2.90
N GLU A 213 1.77 -22.77 -3.31
CA GLU A 213 2.37 -24.10 -3.46
C GLU A 213 3.28 -24.21 -4.69
N ILE A 214 2.91 -23.56 -5.79
CA ILE A 214 3.79 -23.41 -6.96
C ILE A 214 5.08 -22.68 -6.53
N CYS A 215 4.94 -21.52 -5.88
CA CYS A 215 6.08 -20.72 -5.44
C CYS A 215 6.95 -21.43 -4.37
N GLN A 216 6.36 -22.26 -3.51
CA GLN A 216 7.11 -23.11 -2.56
C GLN A 216 7.94 -24.17 -3.28
N ASN A 217 7.38 -24.85 -4.28
CA ASN A 217 8.11 -25.85 -5.07
C ASN A 217 9.32 -25.25 -5.79
N ASP A 218 9.22 -23.99 -6.19
CA ASP A 218 10.28 -23.23 -6.85
C ASP A 218 11.25 -22.53 -5.88
N ARG A 219 11.11 -22.73 -4.56
CA ARG A 219 11.90 -22.05 -3.50
C ARG A 219 11.85 -20.51 -3.55
N LEU A 220 10.80 -19.95 -4.15
CA LEU A 220 10.59 -18.51 -4.25
C LEU A 220 9.83 -17.94 -3.04
N TYR A 221 9.05 -18.78 -2.36
CA TYR A 221 8.21 -18.38 -1.24
C TYR A 221 8.78 -18.83 0.11
N ASN A 222 9.21 -17.86 0.93
CA ASN A 222 9.73 -18.10 2.28
C ASN A 222 8.71 -17.77 3.39
N GLY A 223 7.41 -17.77 3.07
CA GLY A 223 6.35 -17.45 4.04
C GLY A 223 5.96 -15.97 4.11
N SER A 224 6.42 -15.14 3.18
CA SER A 224 5.95 -13.76 3.01
C SER A 224 5.83 -13.38 1.54
N LEU A 225 4.72 -12.73 1.18
CA LEU A 225 4.50 -12.12 -0.11
C LEU A 225 5.44 -10.94 -0.31
N ASN A 226 6.14 -10.95 -1.43
CA ASN A 226 6.94 -9.82 -1.88
C ASN A 226 6.80 -9.67 -3.40
N PRO A 227 7.19 -8.53 -3.98
CA PRO A 227 7.06 -8.29 -5.41
C PRO A 227 7.73 -9.35 -6.28
N GLY A 228 8.87 -9.90 -5.85
CA GLY A 228 9.57 -10.96 -6.59
C GLY A 228 8.77 -12.25 -6.72
N VAL A 229 7.98 -12.60 -5.71
CA VAL A 229 7.06 -13.74 -5.76
C VAL A 229 5.94 -13.47 -6.76
N LEU A 230 5.31 -12.30 -6.67
CA LEU A 230 4.17 -11.94 -7.53
C LEU A 230 4.52 -11.73 -9.00
N ARG A 231 5.78 -11.44 -9.33
CA ARG A 231 6.22 -11.30 -10.72
C ARG A 231 6.04 -12.58 -11.53
N ARG A 232 5.99 -13.74 -10.87
CA ARG A 232 5.78 -15.03 -11.53
C ARG A 232 4.31 -15.26 -11.85
#